data_AF-A0A679JJS0-F1
#
_entry.id   AF-A0A679JJS0-F1
#
_cell.length_a   1.000
_cell.length_b   1.000
_cell.length_c   1.000
_cell.angle_alpha   90.00
_cell.angle_beta   90.00
_cell.angle_gamma   90.00
#
_symmetry.space_group_name_H-M   'P 1'
#
loop_
_entity.id
_entity.type
_entity.pdbx_description
1 polymer ?
#
loop_
_entity_poly.entity_id
_entity_poly.type
_entity_poly.pdbx_seq_one_letter_code
_entity_poly.pdbx_strand_id
1 'polypeptide(L)'
;MALASLAHCTEGAGAYLPEAALRECRHALDAQRAECPMLSTETDILHAAEAWRRSGRGVALATVVETWGSAPRPVGSHLVVDEGGNFLGSVSGGCVEGAVITEALDAIADGRPRVIEFGVADETAWRVGLSCGGRIRVFVERID
;
A
#
# COMPACT_ATOMS: atom_id res chain seq x y z
N MET A 1 -13.14 -18.86 35.79
CA MET A 1 -13.58 -18.51 34.41
C MET A 1 -13.61 -17.00 34.29
N ALA A 2 -12.42 -16.39 34.15
CA ALA A 2 -12.28 -14.93 34.07
C ALA A 2 -12.08 -14.54 32.60
N LEU A 3 -13.14 -14.00 32.00
CA LEU A 3 -13.08 -13.12 30.83
C LEU A 3 -12.50 -11.79 31.28
N ALA A 4 -11.19 -11.60 31.15
CA ALA A 4 -10.56 -10.28 31.15
C ALA A 4 -9.10 -10.42 30.68
N SER A 5 -8.64 -9.44 29.91
CA SER A 5 -7.22 -9.18 29.61
C SER A 5 -6.64 -9.80 28.33
N LEU A 6 -7.33 -9.61 27.20
CA LEU A 6 -6.67 -9.45 25.89
C LEU A 6 -6.45 -7.97 25.52
N ALA A 7 -6.90 -7.04 26.37
CA ALA A 7 -6.83 -5.60 26.13
C ALA A 7 -5.58 -4.94 26.73
N HIS A 8 -4.46 -5.66 26.90
CA HIS A 8 -3.28 -5.11 27.61
C HIS A 8 -1.92 -5.39 26.97
N CYS A 9 -1.86 -5.87 25.73
CA CYS A 9 -0.57 -6.07 25.04
C CYS A 9 -0.26 -5.06 23.94
N THR A 10 -1.11 -4.05 23.71
CA THR A 10 -0.89 -3.05 22.63
C THR A 10 -0.34 -1.72 23.13
N GLU A 11 0.07 -1.60 24.39
CA GLU A 11 0.65 -0.36 24.91
C GLU A 11 1.97 -0.66 25.64
N GLY A 12 3.07 -0.40 24.96
CA GLY A 12 4.40 -0.35 25.57
C GLY A 12 5.46 -1.18 24.84
N ALA A 13 6.29 -0.49 24.07
CA ALA A 13 7.52 -1.01 23.52
C ALA A 13 8.43 -1.58 24.64
N GLY A 14 9.04 -2.74 24.38
CA GLY A 14 10.20 -3.24 25.12
C GLY A 14 9.91 -4.12 26.34
N ALA A 15 9.58 -5.39 26.12
CA ALA A 15 9.76 -6.41 27.14
C ALA A 15 10.19 -7.75 26.52
N TYR A 16 11.31 -8.27 26.99
CA TYR A 16 11.84 -9.59 26.69
C TYR A 16 10.91 -10.66 27.30
N LEU A 17 10.25 -11.45 26.46
CA LEU A 17 9.31 -12.51 26.90
C LEU A 17 10.02 -13.87 27.02
N PRO A 18 9.71 -14.70 28.03
CA PRO A 18 10.29 -16.03 28.22
C PRO A 18 9.80 -17.05 27.17
N GLU A 19 10.64 -18.05 26.81
CA GLU A 19 10.46 -18.93 25.64
C GLU A 19 9.11 -19.67 25.53
N ALA A 20 8.42 -19.92 26.65
CA ALA A 20 7.10 -20.56 26.63
C ALA A 20 6.00 -19.65 26.04
N ALA A 21 6.06 -18.34 26.31
CA ALA A 21 5.13 -17.36 25.75
C ALA A 21 5.36 -17.16 24.24
N LEU A 22 6.60 -17.33 23.76
CA LEU A 22 6.93 -17.25 22.33
C LEU A 22 6.34 -18.41 21.51
N ARG A 23 6.09 -19.60 22.09
CA ARG A 23 5.53 -20.74 21.37
C ARG A 23 4.01 -20.62 21.16
N GLU A 24 3.29 -20.15 22.17
CA GLU A 24 1.87 -19.79 22.04
C GLU A 24 1.69 -18.55 21.17
N CYS A 25 2.58 -17.56 21.29
CA CYS A 25 2.60 -16.44 20.35
C CYS A 25 2.91 -16.88 18.93
N ARG A 26 3.76 -17.88 18.66
CA ARG A 26 4.07 -18.27 17.26
C ARG A 26 2.84 -18.77 16.49
N HIS A 27 2.00 -19.59 17.13
CA HIS A 27 0.72 -20.01 16.53
C HIS A 27 -0.30 -18.87 16.44
N ALA A 28 -0.32 -17.93 17.40
CA ALA A 28 -1.17 -16.76 17.32
C ALA A 28 -0.67 -15.70 16.31
N LEU A 29 0.65 -15.60 16.10
CA LEU A 29 1.31 -14.70 15.16
C LEU A 29 1.08 -15.14 13.71
N ASP A 30 0.97 -16.44 13.43
CA ASP A 30 0.54 -16.93 12.11
C ASP A 30 -0.90 -16.50 11.78
N ALA A 31 -1.77 -16.35 12.80
CA ALA A 31 -3.13 -15.84 12.64
C ALA A 31 -3.20 -14.29 12.64
N GLN A 32 -2.35 -13.60 13.41
CA GLN A 32 -2.31 -12.13 13.50
C GLN A 32 -1.47 -11.43 12.44
N ARG A 33 -0.75 -12.16 11.57
CA ARG A 33 -0.14 -11.59 10.35
C ARG A 33 -1.15 -11.01 9.36
N ALA A 34 -2.44 -11.28 9.54
CA ALA A 34 -3.50 -10.66 8.75
C ALA A 34 -3.81 -9.21 9.17
N GLU A 35 -3.39 -8.74 10.36
CA GLU A 35 -3.94 -7.51 10.96
C GLU A 35 -2.89 -6.54 11.57
N CYS A 36 -1.64 -6.58 11.12
CA CYS A 36 -0.61 -5.60 11.51
C CYS A 36 -0.19 -4.72 10.30
N PRO A 37 -0.87 -3.58 10.03
CA PRO A 37 -0.77 -2.87 8.77
C PRO A 37 0.33 -1.81 8.80
N MET A 38 1.60 -2.19 9.05
CA MET A 38 2.70 -1.22 8.88
C MET A 38 3.89 -1.67 8.05
N LEU A 39 3.95 -2.93 7.61
CA LEU A 39 4.87 -3.34 6.55
C LEU A 39 4.20 -4.39 5.68
N SER A 40 3.24 -3.98 4.83
CA SER A 40 2.90 -4.80 3.67
C SER A 40 4.13 -4.81 2.77
N THR A 41 4.83 -5.93 2.73
CA THR A 41 5.91 -6.15 1.76
C THR A 41 5.33 -6.11 0.35
N GLU A 42 6.15 -5.86 -0.67
CA GLU A 42 5.71 -5.93 -2.08
C GLU A 42 4.99 -7.26 -2.37
N THR A 43 5.46 -8.35 -1.75
CA THR A 43 4.83 -9.68 -1.81
C THR A 43 3.39 -9.68 -1.28
N ASP A 44 3.12 -8.98 -0.18
CA ASP A 44 1.77 -8.92 0.40
C ASP A 44 0.80 -8.16 -0.50
N ILE A 45 1.28 -7.14 -1.22
CA ILE A 45 0.48 -6.35 -2.18
C ILE A 45 0.05 -7.23 -3.36
N LEU A 46 0.99 -8.00 -3.92
CA LEU A 46 0.68 -8.91 -5.03
C LEU A 46 -0.22 -10.07 -4.60
N HIS A 47 -0.04 -10.60 -3.38
CA HIS A 47 -0.95 -11.60 -2.83
C HIS A 47 -2.37 -11.05 -2.61
N ALA A 48 -2.50 -9.81 -2.14
CA ALA A 48 -3.80 -9.15 -2.02
C ALA A 48 -4.47 -8.96 -3.38
N ALA A 49 -3.71 -8.53 -4.39
CA ALA A 49 -4.19 -8.40 -5.76
C ALA A 49 -4.72 -9.74 -6.30
N GLU A 50 -3.97 -10.83 -6.10
CA GLU A 50 -4.42 -12.17 -6.50
C GLU A 50 -5.69 -12.59 -5.74
N ALA A 51 -5.73 -12.40 -4.42
CA ALA A 51 -6.88 -12.78 -3.61
C ALA A 51 -8.16 -12.03 -4.02
N TRP A 52 -8.07 -10.72 -4.28
CA TRP A 52 -9.20 -9.92 -4.75
C TRP A 52 -9.63 -10.30 -6.17
N ARG A 53 -8.69 -10.58 -7.06
CA ARG A 53 -9.03 -11.06 -8.41
C ARG A 53 -9.75 -12.41 -8.35
N ARG A 54 -9.27 -13.33 -7.51
CA ARG A 54 -9.88 -14.65 -7.30
C ARG A 54 -11.27 -14.60 -6.67
N SER A 55 -11.61 -13.53 -5.95
CA SER A 55 -12.96 -13.30 -5.45
C SER A 55 -13.90 -12.65 -6.47
N GLY A 56 -13.44 -12.46 -7.71
CA GLY A 56 -14.25 -11.94 -8.83
C GLY A 56 -14.37 -10.42 -8.85
N ARG A 57 -13.50 -9.72 -8.12
CA ARG A 57 -13.50 -8.26 -8.04
C ARG A 57 -12.65 -7.67 -9.15
N GLY A 58 -13.06 -6.52 -9.69
CA GLY A 58 -12.16 -5.70 -10.50
C GLY A 58 -10.97 -5.23 -9.67
N VAL A 59 -9.76 -5.42 -10.16
CA VAL A 59 -8.51 -5.04 -9.48
C VAL A 59 -7.60 -4.29 -10.45
N ALA A 60 -6.96 -3.23 -9.97
CA ALA A 60 -5.89 -2.54 -10.68
C ALA A 60 -4.62 -2.46 -9.83
N LEU A 61 -3.47 -2.54 -10.51
CA LEU A 61 -2.14 -2.38 -9.93
C LEU A 61 -1.54 -1.08 -10.44
N ALA A 62 -1.12 -0.24 -9.50
CA ALA A 62 -0.33 0.95 -9.75
C ALA A 62 1.13 0.67 -9.38
N THR A 63 2.05 0.97 -10.29
CA THR A 63 3.48 0.71 -10.15
C THR A 63 4.29 1.96 -10.45
N VAL A 64 5.17 2.36 -9.55
CA VAL A 64 6.16 3.40 -9.84
C VAL A 64 7.13 2.85 -10.89
N VAL A 65 7.08 3.37 -12.11
CA VAL A 65 7.94 2.92 -13.23
C VAL A 65 9.19 3.77 -13.39
N GLU A 66 9.12 5.04 -12.99
CA GLU A 66 10.26 5.96 -13.07
C GLU A 66 10.22 6.97 -11.93
N THR A 67 11.40 7.40 -11.49
CA THR A 67 11.57 8.44 -10.48
C THR A 67 12.67 9.42 -10.90
N TRP A 68 12.53 10.69 -10.50
CA TRP A 68 13.52 11.74 -10.70
C TRP A 68 13.69 12.53 -9.41
N GLY A 69 14.92 12.97 -9.14
CA GLY A 69 15.24 13.74 -7.94
C GLY A 69 14.99 12.95 -6.66
N SER A 70 14.63 13.65 -5.59
CA SER A 70 14.37 13.06 -4.27
C SER A 70 12.94 12.51 -4.16
N ALA A 71 12.60 11.56 -5.04
CA ALA A 71 11.29 10.90 -5.00
C ALA A 71 11.10 10.11 -3.69
N PRO A 72 9.89 10.12 -3.09
CA PRO A 72 9.65 9.53 -1.78
C PRO A 72 9.59 8.00 -1.75
N ARG A 73 9.38 7.35 -2.91
CA ARG A 73 9.37 5.89 -3.09
C ARG A 73 10.23 5.49 -4.28
N PRO A 74 10.91 4.33 -4.24
CA PRO A 74 11.71 3.83 -5.35
C PRO A 74 10.83 3.33 -6.51
N VAL A 75 11.44 3.20 -7.68
CA VAL A 75 10.87 2.41 -8.78
C VAL A 75 10.56 1.00 -8.30
N GLY A 76 9.43 0.46 -8.72
CA GLY A 76 8.91 -0.84 -8.31
C GLY A 76 7.97 -0.79 -7.11
N SER A 77 7.75 0.38 -6.49
CA SER A 77 6.72 0.50 -5.46
C SER A 77 5.32 0.30 -6.02
N HIS A 78 4.57 -0.58 -5.37
CA HIS A 78 3.22 -0.94 -5.78
C HIS A 78 2.13 -0.34 -4.88
N LEU A 79 0.95 -0.13 -5.49
CA LEU A 79 -0.31 0.14 -4.83
C LEU A 79 -1.41 -0.62 -5.59
N VAL A 80 -2.11 -1.51 -4.91
CA VAL A 80 -3.24 -2.25 -5.48
C VAL A 80 -4.55 -1.58 -5.06
N VAL A 81 -5.51 -1.52 -5.98
CA VAL A 81 -6.85 -0.95 -5.75
C VAL A 81 -7.89 -1.92 -6.27
N ASP A 82 -8.99 -2.09 -5.54
CA ASP A 82 -10.16 -2.82 -6.03
C ASP A 82 -11.29 -1.88 -6.50
N GLU A 83 -12.28 -2.46 -7.17
CA GLU A 83 -13.47 -1.75 -7.68
C GLU A 83 -14.29 -1.01 -6.60
N GLY A 84 -14.15 -1.38 -5.33
CA GLY A 84 -14.79 -0.72 -4.19
C GLY A 84 -13.95 0.42 -3.61
N GLY A 85 -12.77 0.70 -4.18
CA GLY A 85 -11.85 1.73 -3.73
C GLY A 85 -10.99 1.34 -2.53
N ASN A 86 -11.00 0.08 -2.08
CA ASN A 86 -10.04 -0.36 -1.06
C ASN A 86 -8.66 -0.51 -1.72
N PHE A 87 -7.61 -0.20 -0.97
CA PHE A 87 -6.25 -0.20 -1.48
C PHE A 87 -5.24 -0.70 -0.46
N LEU A 88 -4.12 -1.23 -0.95
CA LEU A 88 -2.97 -1.67 -0.15
C LEU A 88 -1.67 -1.24 -0.86
N GLY A 89 -0.66 -0.83 -0.10
CA GLY A 89 0.61 -0.35 -0.63
C GLY A 89 0.69 1.18 -0.69
N SER A 90 1.74 1.70 -1.32
CA SER A 90 1.99 3.14 -1.42
C SER A 90 2.99 3.46 -2.52
N VAL A 91 2.68 4.48 -3.31
CA VAL A 91 3.54 4.99 -4.38
C VAL A 91 4.23 6.31 -4.02
N SER A 92 3.78 7.02 -2.97
CA SER A 92 4.41 8.28 -2.55
C SER A 92 4.50 8.50 -1.04
N GLY A 93 3.66 7.84 -0.24
CA GLY A 93 3.58 8.03 1.20
C GLY A 93 2.44 8.95 1.68
N GLY A 94 1.53 9.36 0.79
CA GLY A 94 0.22 9.92 1.20
C GLY A 94 -0.40 10.96 0.28
N CYS A 95 0.39 11.77 -0.45
CA CYS A 95 -0.15 12.95 -1.12
C CYS A 95 -0.77 12.68 -2.50
N VAL A 96 -0.35 11.64 -3.21
CA VAL A 96 -0.81 11.38 -4.59
C VAL A 96 -1.64 10.09 -4.71
N GLU A 97 -1.73 9.32 -3.63
CA GLU A 97 -2.48 8.06 -3.55
C GLU A 97 -3.94 8.23 -3.96
N GLY A 98 -4.60 9.32 -3.54
CA GLY A 98 -5.99 9.59 -3.93
C GLY A 98 -6.18 9.73 -5.43
N ALA A 99 -5.26 10.41 -6.12
CA ALA A 99 -5.32 10.56 -7.58
C ALA A 99 -5.05 9.23 -8.29
N VAL A 100 -4.10 8.44 -7.78
CA VAL A 100 -3.80 7.10 -8.32
C VAL A 100 -4.98 6.15 -8.13
N ILE A 101 -5.68 6.22 -7.00
CA ILE A 101 -6.90 5.43 -6.75
C ILE A 101 -7.99 5.78 -7.75
N THR A 102 -8.23 7.07 -8.02
CA THR A 102 -9.21 7.49 -9.03
C THR A 102 -8.89 6.91 -10.41
N GLU A 103 -7.63 7.03 -10.84
CA GLU A 103 -7.21 6.50 -12.13
C GLU A 103 -7.26 4.95 -12.17
N ALA A 104 -7.00 4.29 -11.05
CA ALA A 104 -7.14 2.84 -10.92
C ALA A 104 -8.60 2.39 -11.07
N LEU A 105 -9.55 3.11 -10.46
CA LEU A 105 -10.98 2.83 -10.63
C LEU A 105 -11.41 3.02 -12.10
N ASP A 106 -10.93 4.08 -12.75
CA ASP A 106 -11.21 4.32 -14.15
C ASP A 106 -10.58 3.22 -15.04
N ALA A 107 -9.39 2.71 -14.69
CA ALA A 107 -8.72 1.63 -15.43
C ALA A 107 -9.45 0.29 -15.25
N ILE A 108 -10.02 0.05 -14.07
CA ILE A 108 -10.90 -1.11 -13.81
C ILE A 108 -12.14 -1.02 -14.71
N ALA A 109 -12.75 0.17 -14.79
CA ALA A 109 -14.00 0.39 -15.50
C ALA A 109 -13.86 0.27 -17.03
N ASP A 110 -12.81 0.85 -17.63
CA ASP A 110 -12.63 0.85 -19.09
C ASP A 110 -11.62 -0.20 -19.61
N GLY A 111 -10.88 -0.85 -18.70
CA GLY A 111 -9.87 -1.85 -19.03
C GLY A 111 -8.62 -1.29 -19.71
N ARG A 112 -8.38 0.03 -19.65
CA ARG A 112 -7.26 0.68 -20.35
C ARG A 112 -6.15 1.05 -19.38
N PRO A 113 -4.89 0.64 -19.65
CA PRO A 113 -3.76 1.04 -18.83
C PRO A 113 -3.40 2.52 -19.07
N ARG A 114 -2.86 3.17 -18.04
CA ARG A 114 -2.48 4.59 -18.07
C ARG A 114 -1.13 4.82 -17.38
N VAL A 115 -0.40 5.84 -17.81
CA VAL A 115 0.79 6.34 -17.12
C VAL A 115 0.49 7.74 -16.62
N ILE A 116 0.63 7.94 -15.31
CA ILE A 116 0.36 9.21 -14.64
C ILE A 116 1.67 9.75 -14.08
N GLU A 117 1.89 11.04 -14.26
CA GLU A 117 3.09 11.71 -13.82
C GLU A 117 2.79 12.66 -12.66
N PHE A 118 3.52 12.50 -11.54
CA PHE A 118 3.37 13.34 -10.35
C PHE A 118 4.71 13.97 -9.98
N GLY A 119 4.78 15.29 -9.90
CA GLY A 119 5.96 16.00 -9.40
C GLY A 119 5.75 17.51 -9.38
N VAL A 120 6.73 18.23 -8.86
CA VAL A 120 6.72 19.70 -8.91
C VAL A 120 7.02 20.12 -10.33
N ALA A 121 6.03 20.68 -11.02
CA ALA A 121 6.21 21.30 -12.31
C ALA A 121 6.99 22.60 -12.12
N ASP A 122 8.31 22.50 -12.29
CA ASP A 122 9.23 23.61 -12.49
C ASP A 122 9.36 24.62 -11.34
N GLU A 123 10.59 25.07 -11.10
CA GLU A 123 10.93 26.15 -10.14
C GLU A 123 10.26 27.51 -10.47
N THR A 124 9.33 27.55 -11.44
CA THR A 124 8.64 28.76 -11.91
C THR A 124 7.10 28.73 -11.83
N ALA A 125 6.46 27.64 -11.39
CA ALA A 125 4.99 27.58 -11.25
C ALA A 125 4.56 27.25 -9.81
N TRP A 126 4.58 28.28 -8.96
CA TRP A 126 4.04 28.26 -7.59
C TRP A 126 2.53 27.93 -7.57
N ARG A 127 2.17 26.65 -7.47
CA ARG A 127 1.02 26.16 -6.70
C ARG A 127 0.96 24.63 -6.65
N VAL A 128 1.21 24.11 -5.45
CA VAL A 128 0.84 22.76 -4.98
C VAL A 128 1.64 21.61 -5.61
N GLY A 129 2.91 21.48 -5.25
CA GLY A 129 3.75 20.35 -5.61
C GLY A 129 4.72 20.02 -4.48
N LEU A 130 4.87 18.72 -4.19
CA LEU A 130 5.66 18.10 -3.12
C LEU A 130 6.95 18.86 -2.76
N SER A 131 7.14 19.20 -1.49
CA SER A 131 8.25 20.00 -0.94
C SER A 131 9.66 19.40 -1.10
N CYS A 132 9.79 18.23 -1.72
CA CYS A 132 11.02 17.45 -1.88
C CYS A 132 11.65 17.50 -3.29
N GLY A 133 11.08 18.24 -4.26
CA GLY A 133 11.70 18.44 -5.58
C GLY A 133 11.84 17.19 -6.45
N GLY A 134 11.11 16.13 -6.11
CA GLY A 134 11.09 14.87 -6.86
C GLY A 134 9.87 14.75 -7.79
N ARG A 135 9.99 13.85 -8.77
CA ARG A 135 8.91 13.45 -9.68
C ARG A 135 8.86 11.93 -9.79
N ILE A 136 7.68 11.37 -9.99
CA ILE A 136 7.44 9.95 -10.22
C ILE A 136 6.50 9.77 -11.42
N ARG A 137 6.67 8.66 -12.15
CA ARG A 137 5.65 8.15 -13.07
C ARG A 137 5.11 6.85 -12.53
N VAL A 138 3.79 6.74 -12.53
CA VAL A 138 3.04 5.60 -12.04
C VAL A 138 2.28 4.99 -13.22
N PHE A 139 2.57 3.74 -13.52
CA PHE A 139 1.81 2.95 -14.47
C PHE A 139 0.66 2.26 -13.74
N VAL A 140 -0.55 2.44 -14.24
CA VAL A 140 -1.78 1.87 -13.67
C VAL A 140 -2.38 0.95 -14.72
N GLU A 141 -2.60 -0.30 -14.33
CA GLU A 141 -3.22 -1.31 -15.19
C GLU A 141 -4.26 -2.12 -14.42
N ARG A 142 -5.31 -2.55 -15.12
CA ARG A 142 -6.25 -3.54 -14.60
C ARG A 142 -5.61 -4.93 -14.67
N ILE A 143 -5.79 -5.73 -13.64
CA ILE A 143 -5.33 -7.12 -13.59
C ILE A 143 -6.49 -8.05 -13.96
N ASP A 144 -6.31 -8.77 -15.08
CA ASP A 144 -7.27 -9.77 -15.60
C ASP A 144 -6.84 -11.21 -15.25
#